data_AF-A0AAU1C1E3-F1
#
_entry.id   AF-A0AAU1C1E3-F1
#
_cell.length_a   1.000
_cell.length_b   1.000
_cell.length_c   1.000
_cell.angle_alpha   90.00
_cell.angle_beta   90.00
_cell.angle_gamma   90.00
#
_symmetry.space_group_name_H-M   'P 1'
#
loop_
_entity.id
_entity.type
_entity.pdbx_description
1 polymer ?
#
loop_
_entity_poly.entity_id
_entity_poly.type
_entity_poly.pdbx_seq_one_letter_code
_entity_poly.pdbx_strand_id
1 'polypeptide(L)'
;MVDSEAWGDDVYQPDGSEVQDDEGILSAEDTLLDDGPADPLDVGYSPPERPWAVERDGVTAAERLHGESLDQRLADEVPEVSDADGDGMGDTSDTDGEPRDIEVGGARAGRLVAPDEGAHPDDETRMLARDVGIDGAASSAEEAAMHIVDEDDLDDLDGFEAPARTESGD
;
A
#
# COMPACT_ATOMS: atom_id res chain seq x y z
N MET A 1 20.17 -47.63 6.98
CA MET A 1 20.69 -46.90 8.14
C MET A 1 21.24 -45.62 7.58
N VAL A 2 20.64 -44.48 7.92
CA VAL A 2 21.12 -43.16 7.51
C VAL A 2 21.89 -42.68 8.72
N ASP A 3 23.22 -42.55 8.60
CA ASP A 3 24.08 -42.14 9.70
C ASP A 3 23.65 -40.76 10.19
N SER A 4 23.25 -40.68 11.45
CA SER A 4 22.68 -39.50 12.13
C SER A 4 23.74 -38.62 12.79
N GLU A 5 25.01 -38.76 12.40
CA GLU A 5 26.15 -38.15 13.08
C GLU A 5 26.78 -36.95 12.35
N ALA A 6 26.07 -36.31 11.41
CA ALA A 6 26.48 -35.01 10.89
C ALA A 6 26.26 -33.95 11.99
N TRP A 7 27.25 -33.76 12.85
CA TRP A 7 27.25 -32.70 13.83
C TRP A 7 27.17 -31.36 13.09
N GLY A 8 26.39 -30.42 13.62
CA GLY A 8 26.20 -29.11 13.00
C GLY A 8 27.47 -28.24 12.94
N ASP A 9 28.64 -28.77 13.34
CA ASP A 9 29.96 -28.15 13.25
C ASP A 9 30.73 -28.53 11.97
N ASP A 10 30.32 -29.57 11.24
CA ASP A 10 30.85 -29.94 9.92
C ASP A 10 30.29 -29.06 8.79
N VAL A 11 29.29 -28.22 9.11
CA VAL A 11 28.81 -27.21 8.18
C VAL A 11 29.81 -26.05 8.19
N TYR A 12 30.35 -25.73 7.02
CA TYR A 12 31.16 -24.54 6.79
C TYR A 12 30.53 -23.32 7.48
N GLN A 13 31.19 -22.82 8.53
CA GLN A 13 30.84 -21.54 9.14
C GLN A 13 31.88 -20.52 8.70
N PRO A 14 31.49 -19.47 7.96
CA PRO A 14 32.42 -18.43 7.57
C PRO A 14 33.01 -17.79 8.84
N ASP A 15 34.34 -17.76 8.95
CA ASP A 15 35.07 -17.22 10.10
C ASP A 15 35.13 -15.67 10.13
N GLY A 16 34.30 -15.01 9.29
CA GLY A 16 34.21 -13.56 9.18
C GLY A 16 35.37 -12.91 8.41
N SER A 17 36.39 -13.67 8.00
CA SER A 17 37.48 -13.17 7.16
C SER A 17 37.07 -12.89 5.71
N GLU A 18 35.95 -13.47 5.26
CA GLU A 18 35.44 -13.32 3.89
C GLU A 18 34.53 -12.10 3.70
N VAL A 19 34.09 -11.44 4.78
CA VAL A 19 33.10 -10.32 4.76
C VAL A 19 33.77 -8.99 5.14
N GLN A 20 35.09 -8.89 4.98
CA GLN A 20 35.82 -7.68 5.41
C GLN A 20 35.58 -6.49 4.47
N ASP A 21 35.37 -6.74 3.17
CA ASP A 21 35.28 -5.68 2.16
C ASP A 21 33.91 -4.96 2.19
N ASP A 22 32.84 -5.62 2.65
CA ASP A 22 31.47 -5.08 2.67
C ASP A 22 31.06 -4.47 4.04
N GLU A 23 31.96 -4.45 5.02
CA GLU A 23 31.62 -4.08 6.41
C GLU A 23 31.74 -2.58 6.72
N GLY A 24 31.89 -1.73 5.69
CA GLY A 24 32.15 -0.30 5.80
C GLY A 24 31.36 0.59 4.84
N ILE A 25 31.70 1.89 4.82
CA ILE A 25 31.15 2.83 3.83
C ILE A 25 31.76 2.50 2.46
N LEU A 26 30.92 2.40 1.44
CA LEU A 26 31.36 2.11 0.07
C LEU A 26 32.37 3.16 -0.42
N SER A 27 33.43 2.68 -1.08
CA SER A 27 34.49 3.54 -1.59
C SER A 27 34.12 4.13 -2.96
N ALA A 28 34.96 5.03 -3.48
CA ALA A 28 34.78 5.61 -4.82
C ALA A 28 34.91 4.57 -5.94
N GLU A 29 35.72 3.52 -5.73
CA GLU A 29 35.86 2.40 -6.67
C GLU A 29 34.59 1.52 -6.71
N ASP A 30 33.86 1.43 -5.60
CA ASP A 30 32.60 0.68 -5.52
C ASP A 30 31.40 1.49 -6.03
N THR A 31 31.32 2.77 -5.66
CA THR A 31 30.21 3.66 -6.05
C THR A 31 30.37 4.26 -7.44
N LEU A 32 31.59 4.25 -8.00
CA LEU A 32 31.97 4.95 -9.23
C LEU A 32 31.67 6.46 -9.19
N LEU A 33 31.63 7.04 -8.00
CA LEU A 33 31.43 8.48 -7.76
C LEU A 33 32.75 9.11 -7.33
N ASP A 34 33.28 10.06 -8.11
CA ASP A 34 34.56 10.75 -7.87
C ASP A 34 34.36 12.21 -7.40
N ASP A 35 33.17 12.52 -6.85
CA ASP A 35 32.81 13.89 -6.42
C ASP A 35 33.29 14.21 -4.98
N GLY A 36 34.04 13.30 -4.34
CA GLY A 36 34.40 13.35 -2.92
C GLY A 36 35.91 13.16 -2.64
N PRO A 37 36.31 13.20 -1.35
CA PRO A 37 37.67 12.84 -0.93
C PRO A 37 37.96 11.35 -1.20
N ALA A 38 39.26 11.03 -1.28
CA ALA A 38 39.71 9.66 -1.55
C ALA A 38 39.31 8.66 -0.45
N ASP A 39 39.21 9.10 0.81
CA ASP A 39 38.64 8.33 1.91
C ASP A 39 37.23 8.87 2.21
N PRO A 40 36.16 8.05 2.11
CA PRO A 40 34.79 8.48 2.43
C PRO A 40 34.63 8.94 3.90
N LEU A 41 35.56 8.60 4.80
CA LEU A 41 35.55 9.08 6.18
C LEU A 41 36.04 10.53 6.33
N ASP A 42 36.70 11.09 5.33
CA ASP A 42 37.23 12.47 5.36
C ASP A 42 36.16 13.54 5.07
N VAL A 43 34.97 13.15 4.61
CA VAL A 43 33.89 14.09 4.24
C VAL A 43 33.39 14.87 5.47
N GLY A 44 33.46 14.26 6.65
CA GLY A 44 32.95 14.82 7.90
C GLY A 44 31.42 14.86 7.96
N TYR A 45 30.86 14.76 9.16
CA TYR A 45 29.43 14.89 9.37
C TYR A 45 29.07 16.37 9.60
N SER A 46 28.21 16.93 8.74
CA SER A 46 27.60 18.25 8.97
C SER A 46 26.26 18.08 9.68
N PRO A 47 26.17 18.29 11.01
CA PRO A 47 24.89 18.21 11.71
C PRO A 47 23.91 19.26 11.16
N PRO A 48 22.60 19.01 11.27
CA PRO A 48 21.60 19.98 10.82
C PRO A 48 21.76 21.33 11.55
N GLU A 49 21.55 22.44 10.83
CA GLU A 49 21.69 23.80 11.37
C GLU A 49 20.69 24.15 12.48
N ARG A 50 19.72 23.27 12.73
CA ARG A 50 18.71 23.41 13.77
C ARG A 50 18.44 22.08 14.46
N PRO A 51 18.09 22.10 15.76
CA PRO A 51 17.63 20.90 16.44
C PRO A 51 16.35 20.36 15.78
N TRP A 52 16.32 19.07 15.52
CA TRP A 52 15.14 18.37 14.98
C TRP A 52 14.32 17.78 16.12
N ALA A 53 12.99 17.89 16.02
CA ALA A 53 12.02 17.30 16.95
C ALA A 53 12.16 17.72 18.43
N VAL A 54 12.97 18.73 18.75
CA VAL A 54 13.11 19.22 20.14
C VAL A 54 11.87 20.02 20.59
N GLU A 55 11.10 20.53 19.63
CA GLU A 55 9.83 21.23 19.87
C GLU A 55 8.60 20.32 19.74
N ARG A 56 8.78 19.01 19.48
CA ARG A 56 7.68 18.05 19.46
C ARG A 56 7.27 17.66 20.88
N ASP A 57 6.00 17.32 21.05
CA ASP A 57 5.52 16.66 22.26
C ASP A 57 6.17 15.27 22.43
N GLY A 58 6.40 14.84 23.67
CA GLY A 58 6.94 13.51 23.97
C GLY A 58 8.45 13.47 24.20
N VAL A 59 9.10 14.63 24.27
CA VAL A 59 10.54 14.75 24.57
C VAL A 59 10.79 14.65 26.08
N THR A 60 9.83 15.08 26.91
CA THR A 60 9.95 15.00 28.38
C THR A 60 9.32 13.73 28.96
N ALA A 61 9.79 13.30 30.14
CA ALA A 61 9.26 12.12 30.82
C ALA A 61 7.76 12.28 31.20
N ALA A 62 7.32 13.52 31.48
CA ALA A 62 5.93 13.81 31.80
C ALA A 62 5.02 13.69 30.56
N GLU A 63 5.46 14.23 29.42
CA GLU A 63 4.75 14.09 28.14
C GLU A 63 4.63 12.63 27.71
N ARG A 64 5.71 11.85 27.83
CA ARG A 64 5.69 10.41 27.51
C ARG A 64 4.72 9.62 28.39
N LEU A 65 4.53 10.03 29.64
CA LEU A 65 3.56 9.42 30.55
C LEU A 65 2.12 9.81 30.18
N HIS A 66 1.92 11.06 29.76
CA HIS A 66 0.62 11.55 29.33
C HIS A 66 0.20 10.94 27.98
N GLY A 67 1.15 10.79 27.07
CA GLY A 67 0.91 10.39 25.68
C GLY A 67 0.33 11.54 24.84
N GLU A 68 0.28 11.32 23.53
CA GLU A 68 -0.35 12.23 22.59
C GLU A 68 -1.86 11.96 22.53
N SER A 69 -2.64 13.04 22.41
CA SER A 69 -4.06 12.93 22.07
C SER A 69 -4.26 12.49 20.62
N LEU A 70 -5.44 11.94 20.31
CA LEU A 70 -5.80 11.60 18.93
C LEU A 70 -5.74 12.83 18.00
N ASP A 71 -6.22 13.98 18.47
CA ASP A 71 -6.22 15.22 17.69
C ASP A 71 -4.81 15.68 17.33
N GLN A 72 -3.85 15.56 18.26
CA GLN A 72 -2.44 15.87 17.97
C GLN A 72 -1.87 14.94 16.91
N ARG A 73 -2.14 13.63 17.01
CA ARG A 73 -1.68 12.65 16.02
C ARG A 73 -2.26 12.91 14.63
N LEU A 74 -3.52 13.32 14.55
CA LEU A 74 -4.18 13.68 13.29
C LEU A 74 -3.64 14.98 12.71
N ALA A 75 -3.26 15.95 13.54
CA ALA A 75 -2.67 17.21 13.08
C ALA A 75 -1.26 17.03 12.49
N ASP A 76 -0.52 16.01 12.95
CA ASP A 76 0.80 15.64 12.45
C ASP A 76 0.74 14.80 11.17
N GLU A 77 -0.42 14.27 10.79
CA GLU A 77 -0.61 13.45 9.60
C GLU A 77 -0.53 14.29 8.32
N VAL A 78 0.21 13.78 7.33
CA VAL A 78 0.29 14.37 5.99
C VAL A 78 -0.52 13.48 5.05
N PRO A 79 -1.44 14.05 4.24
CA PRO A 79 -2.19 13.25 3.26
C PRO A 79 -1.25 12.49 2.32
N GLU A 80 -1.59 11.25 2.03
CA GLU A 80 -0.87 10.51 0.99
C GLU A 80 -1.01 11.22 -0.36
N VAL A 81 0.11 11.30 -1.08
CA VAL A 81 0.13 11.80 -2.44
C VAL A 81 -0.24 10.62 -3.32
N SER A 82 -1.44 10.62 -3.90
CA SER A 82 -1.75 9.67 -4.96
C SER A 82 -0.80 9.94 -6.12
N ASP A 83 -0.31 8.87 -6.76
CA ASP A 83 0.30 9.01 -8.08
C ASP A 83 -0.69 9.78 -8.97
N ALA A 84 -0.16 10.73 -9.74
CA ALA A 84 -0.99 11.53 -10.64
C ALA A 84 -1.85 10.57 -11.48
N ASP A 85 -3.13 10.91 -11.65
CA ASP A 85 -4.01 10.22 -12.58
C ASP A 85 -3.20 9.95 -13.85
N GLY A 86 -3.08 8.67 -14.23
CA GLY A 86 -2.33 8.27 -15.43
C GLY A 86 -2.83 9.04 -16.66
N ASP A 87 -2.21 8.82 -17.81
CA ASP A 87 -2.61 9.44 -19.09
C ASP A 87 -4.04 9.05 -19.57
N GLY A 88 -4.82 8.37 -18.73
CA GLY A 88 -6.13 7.82 -19.03
C GLY A 88 -6.06 6.56 -19.88
N MET A 89 -4.85 6.08 -20.23
CA MET A 89 -4.62 4.94 -21.10
C MET A 89 -3.82 3.86 -20.36
N GLY A 90 -4.53 3.01 -19.61
CA GLY A 90 -3.99 1.71 -19.19
C GLY A 90 -3.76 1.53 -17.69
N ASP A 91 -3.08 0.43 -17.36
CA ASP A 91 -2.84 -0.08 -16.01
C ASP A 91 -1.57 0.44 -15.34
N THR A 92 -0.71 1.13 -16.09
CA THR A 92 0.63 1.55 -15.65
C THR A 92 0.99 2.93 -16.21
N SER A 93 1.66 3.75 -15.41
CA SER A 93 2.19 5.06 -15.83
C SER A 93 3.65 4.93 -16.32
N ASP A 94 4.06 5.82 -17.23
CA ASP A 94 5.43 5.88 -17.80
C ASP A 94 5.91 4.63 -18.58
N THR A 95 4.99 3.76 -19.01
CA THR A 95 5.25 2.64 -19.93
C THR A 95 4.17 2.55 -21.01
N ASP A 96 4.33 1.66 -21.98
CA ASP A 96 3.37 1.33 -23.04
C ASP A 96 2.15 0.52 -22.55
N GLY A 97 1.64 0.84 -21.36
CA GLY A 97 0.63 0.08 -20.62
C GLY A 97 -0.53 -0.44 -21.47
N GLU A 98 -1.06 -1.60 -21.09
CA GLU A 98 -2.18 -2.20 -21.81
C GLU A 98 -3.45 -1.36 -21.56
N PRO A 99 -4.29 -1.10 -22.59
CA PRO A 99 -5.56 -0.43 -22.41
C PRO A 99 -6.40 -1.16 -21.35
N ARG A 100 -7.02 -0.41 -20.44
CA ARG A 100 -7.94 -0.99 -19.46
C ARG A 100 -9.12 -1.63 -20.21
N ASP A 101 -9.41 -2.89 -19.88
CA ASP A 101 -10.60 -3.56 -20.37
C ASP A 101 -11.83 -3.10 -19.58
N ILE A 102 -13.01 -3.26 -20.16
CA ILE A 102 -14.32 -2.90 -19.58
C ILE A 102 -14.64 -3.67 -18.30
N GLU A 103 -13.93 -4.77 -18.04
CA GLU A 103 -14.06 -5.56 -16.81
C GLU A 103 -13.43 -4.87 -15.59
N VAL A 104 -12.62 -3.81 -15.82
CA VAL A 104 -11.95 -3.06 -14.75
C VAL A 104 -12.67 -1.74 -14.51
N GLY A 105 -13.47 -1.71 -13.46
CA GLY A 105 -14.22 -0.54 -13.02
C GLY A 105 -13.36 0.65 -12.59
N GLY A 106 -13.83 1.88 -12.83
CA GLY A 106 -13.15 3.12 -12.46
C GLY A 106 -13.24 3.47 -10.97
N ALA A 107 -14.21 2.89 -10.25
CA ALA A 107 -14.41 3.10 -8.82
C ALA A 107 -14.25 1.79 -8.04
N ARG A 108 -13.58 1.86 -6.89
CA ARG A 108 -13.47 0.75 -5.95
C ARG A 108 -14.81 0.48 -5.27
N ALA A 109 -15.15 -0.78 -5.06
CA ALA A 109 -16.33 -1.16 -4.28
C ALA A 109 -16.11 -0.88 -2.78
N GLY A 110 -17.09 -0.24 -2.13
CA GLY A 110 -17.08 0.05 -0.70
C GLY A 110 -17.90 -0.94 0.13
N ARG A 111 -18.14 -0.57 1.38
CA ARG A 111 -18.93 -1.37 2.33
C ARG A 111 -20.41 -1.30 1.96
N LEU A 112 -21.04 -2.47 1.81
CA LEU A 112 -22.48 -2.58 1.58
C LEU A 112 -23.25 -2.66 2.91
N VAL A 113 -24.26 -1.80 3.06
CA VAL A 113 -25.13 -1.77 4.24
C VAL A 113 -26.58 -1.97 3.79
N ALA A 114 -27.26 -2.94 4.40
CA ALA A 114 -28.68 -3.18 4.17
C ALA A 114 -29.55 -2.04 4.74
N PRO A 115 -30.78 -1.83 4.25
CA PRO A 115 -31.67 -0.76 4.74
C PRO A 115 -31.94 -0.81 6.24
N ASP A 116 -31.98 -2.00 6.82
CA ASP A 116 -32.19 -2.30 8.23
C ASP A 116 -30.90 -2.22 9.09
N GLU A 117 -29.80 -1.79 8.47
CA GLU A 117 -28.46 -1.68 9.05
C GLU A 117 -27.90 -3.01 9.62
N GLY A 118 -28.52 -4.15 9.27
CA GLY A 118 -28.20 -5.46 9.83
C GLY A 118 -28.47 -5.60 11.34
N ALA A 119 -29.22 -4.67 11.93
CA ALA A 119 -29.51 -4.61 13.36
C ALA A 119 -31.02 -4.62 13.67
N HIS A 120 -31.87 -4.39 12.66
CA HIS A 120 -33.31 -4.31 12.78
C HIS A 120 -33.99 -5.53 12.13
N PRO A 121 -35.31 -5.71 12.31
CA PRO A 121 -36.05 -6.73 11.57
C PRO A 121 -36.01 -6.42 10.07
N ASP A 122 -35.69 -7.45 9.27
CA ASP A 122 -35.68 -7.37 7.80
C ASP A 122 -37.12 -7.46 7.26
N ASP A 123 -37.58 -6.36 6.66
CA ASP A 123 -38.88 -6.24 6.00
C ASP A 123 -38.75 -6.40 4.46
N GLU A 124 -37.52 -6.52 3.94
CA GLU A 124 -37.21 -6.61 2.53
C GLU A 124 -37.19 -8.07 2.04
N THR A 125 -38.05 -8.40 1.10
CA THR A 125 -38.05 -9.74 0.49
C THR A 125 -36.85 -9.97 -0.46
N ARG A 126 -36.13 -8.90 -0.83
CA ARG A 126 -34.99 -8.93 -1.77
C ARG A 126 -33.71 -8.55 -1.03
N MET A 127 -32.59 -9.18 -1.39
CA MET A 127 -31.28 -8.77 -0.87
C MET A 127 -30.86 -7.44 -1.50
N LEU A 128 -31.07 -6.35 -0.76
CA LEU A 128 -30.72 -4.99 -1.13
C LEU A 128 -29.65 -4.47 -0.19
N ALA A 129 -28.70 -3.70 -0.72
CA ALA A 129 -27.73 -2.98 0.08
C ALA A 129 -27.28 -1.71 -0.66
N ARG A 130 -26.88 -0.69 0.10
CA ARG A 130 -26.25 0.52 -0.43
C ARG A 130 -24.76 0.51 -0.10
N ASP A 131 -23.94 0.91 -1.07
CA ASP A 131 -22.54 1.23 -0.79
C ASP A 131 -22.49 2.51 0.07
N VAL A 132 -21.75 2.46 1.17
CA VAL A 132 -21.55 3.60 2.10
C VAL A 132 -20.11 4.11 2.11
N GLY A 133 -19.31 3.70 1.13
CA GLY A 133 -17.91 4.06 0.98
C GLY A 133 -16.94 3.06 1.59
N ILE A 134 -15.65 3.35 1.40
CA ILE A 134 -14.53 2.55 1.91
C ILE A 134 -14.48 2.66 3.44
N ASP A 135 -14.29 1.54 4.13
CA ASP A 135 -14.05 1.56 5.57
C ASP A 135 -12.62 2.08 5.81
N GLY A 136 -12.48 3.17 6.57
CA GLY A 136 -11.20 3.88 6.74
C GLY A 136 -10.10 3.11 7.50
N ALA A 137 -10.35 1.84 7.85
CA ALA A 137 -9.32 0.93 8.31
C ALA A 137 -8.64 0.34 7.08
N ALA A 138 -7.32 0.59 6.93
CA ALA A 138 -6.49 0.09 5.83
C ALA A 138 -7.03 -1.21 5.24
N SER A 139 -7.67 -1.08 4.08
CA SER A 139 -8.36 -2.19 3.47
C SER A 139 -7.38 -3.31 3.17
N SER A 140 -7.85 -4.55 3.26
CA SER A 140 -7.03 -5.67 2.82
C SER A 140 -6.72 -5.55 1.32
N ALA A 141 -5.62 -6.13 0.85
CA ALA A 141 -5.27 -6.13 -0.58
C ALA A 141 -6.39 -6.72 -1.46
N GLU A 142 -7.14 -7.71 -0.96
CA GLU A 142 -8.26 -8.33 -1.67
C GLU A 142 -9.45 -7.36 -1.79
N GLU A 143 -9.73 -6.61 -0.74
CA GLU A 143 -10.79 -5.59 -0.75
C GLU A 143 -10.40 -4.39 -1.63
N ALA A 144 -9.09 -4.07 -1.71
CA ALA A 144 -8.54 -3.09 -2.64
C ALA A 144 -8.66 -3.52 -4.11
N ALA A 145 -8.73 -4.82 -4.37
CA ALA A 145 -8.85 -5.36 -5.72
C ALA A 145 -10.31 -5.40 -6.25
N MET A 146 -11.33 -5.13 -5.43
CA MET A 146 -12.74 -5.18 -5.85
C MET A 146 -13.24 -3.82 -6.39
N HIS A 147 -13.81 -3.83 -7.59
CA HIS A 147 -14.19 -2.61 -8.34
C HIS A 147 -15.63 -2.72 -8.87
N ILE A 148 -16.28 -1.59 -9.10
CA ILE A 148 -17.62 -1.50 -9.68
C ILE A 148 -17.48 -1.17 -11.16
N VAL A 149 -18.02 -2.04 -12.02
CA VAL A 149 -18.18 -1.78 -13.46
C VAL A 149 -19.56 -1.16 -13.66
N ASP A 150 -19.62 0.01 -14.30
CA ASP A 150 -20.90 0.69 -14.58
C ASP A 150 -21.62 -0.03 -15.73
N GLU A 151 -22.95 -0.05 -15.69
CA GLU A 151 -23.75 -0.60 -16.78
C GLU A 151 -23.59 0.22 -18.06
N ASP A 152 -23.38 1.53 -17.92
CA ASP A 152 -23.08 2.42 -19.04
C ASP A 152 -21.73 2.06 -19.73
N ASP A 153 -20.76 1.51 -18.99
CA ASP A 153 -19.47 1.05 -19.54
C ASP A 153 -19.62 -0.28 -20.32
N LEU A 154 -20.69 -1.03 -20.07
CA LEU A 154 -20.97 -2.33 -20.71
C LEU A 154 -21.80 -2.20 -21.99
N ASP A 155 -22.55 -1.11 -22.14
CA ASP A 155 -23.46 -0.86 -23.26
C ASP A 155 -22.74 -0.54 -24.59
N ASP A 156 -21.43 -0.24 -24.57
CA ASP A 156 -20.61 -0.11 -25.78
C ASP A 156 -20.41 -1.45 -26.53
N LEU A 157 -20.91 -2.57 -25.98
CA LEU A 157 -20.96 -3.90 -26.61
C LEU A 157 -22.30 -4.19 -27.29
N ASP A 158 -22.76 -3.30 -28.18
CA ASP A 158 -23.97 -3.44 -29.01
C ASP A 158 -23.84 -4.54 -30.10
N GLY A 159 -23.63 -5.79 -29.69
CA GLY A 159 -23.59 -6.96 -30.55
C GLY A 159 -24.17 -8.24 -29.96
N PHE A 160 -24.44 -8.30 -28.65
CA PHE A 160 -25.04 -9.49 -28.04
C PHE A 160 -26.48 -9.21 -27.60
N GLU A 161 -27.42 -9.65 -28.44
CA GLU A 161 -28.86 -9.57 -28.19
C GLU A 161 -29.22 -10.22 -26.84
N ALA A 162 -29.55 -9.40 -25.84
CA ALA A 162 -30.03 -9.88 -24.54
C ALA A 162 -31.31 -10.71 -24.74
N PRO A 163 -31.43 -11.90 -24.11
CA PRO A 163 -32.63 -12.71 -24.28
C PRO A 163 -33.84 -11.97 -23.69
N ALA A 164 -34.90 -11.90 -24.50
CA ALA A 164 -36.15 -11.21 -24.18
C ALA A 164 -36.63 -11.48 -22.75
N ARG A 165 -36.91 -10.41 -22.00
CA ARG A 165 -37.62 -10.48 -20.72
C ARG A 165 -38.96 -11.16 -20.97
N THR A 166 -39.16 -12.36 -20.43
CA THR A 166 -40.48 -12.97 -20.38
C THR A 166 -41.33 -12.15 -19.42
N GLU A 167 -42.25 -11.35 -19.96
CA GLU A 167 -43.37 -10.80 -19.21
C GLU A 167 -44.18 -11.97 -18.62
N SER A 168 -44.10 -12.16 -17.30
CA SER A 168 -45.06 -12.99 -16.58
C SER A 168 -46.31 -12.14 -16.34
N GLY A 169 -47.37 -12.43 -17.08
CA GLY A 169 -48.68 -11.80 -16.93
C GLY A 169 -49.40 -12.19 -15.64
N ASP A 170 -50.24 -11.24 -15.19
CA ASP A 170 -51.32 -11.24 -14.17
C ASP A 170 -51.22 -12.17 -12.94
#